data_AF-A0A847CU02-F1
#
_entry.id   AF-A0A847CU02-F1
#
_cell.length_a   1.000
_cell.length_b   1.000
_cell.length_c   1.000
_cell.angle_alpha   90.00
_cell.angle_beta   90.00
_cell.angle_gamma   90.00
#
_symmetry.space_group_name_H-M   'P 1'
#
loop_
_entity.id
_entity.type
_entity.pdbx_description
1 polymer ?
#
loop_
_entity_poly.entity_id
_entity_poly.type
_entity_poly.pdbx_seq_one_letter_code
_entity_poly.pdbx_strand_id
1 'polypeptide(L)'
;MEKLVVLLIFLVIIYLLVENKRNKNHRKKLNHVIHVNGIRGKSTVTRLIHSGIHNNGFKVFAKTTGTLPMTINTKNKEELILRKGRANIKEQMSIIKEA
;
A
#
# COMPACT_ATOMS: atom_id res chain seq x y z
N MET A 1 -34.82 -12.26 -16.77
CA MET A 1 -33.80 -12.47 -15.72
C MET A 1 -32.41 -12.71 -16.30
N GLU A 2 -32.25 -13.58 -17.30
CA GLU A 2 -30.94 -13.91 -17.89
C GLU A 2 -30.16 -12.68 -18.43
N LYS A 3 -30.81 -11.82 -19.22
CA LYS A 3 -30.18 -10.59 -19.76
C LYS A 3 -29.65 -9.65 -18.66
N LEU A 4 -30.37 -9.57 -17.53
CA LEU A 4 -29.96 -8.76 -16.37
C LEU A 4 -28.73 -9.35 -15.69
N VAL A 5 -28.68 -10.67 -15.51
CA VAL A 5 -27.53 -11.37 -14.92
C VAL A 5 -26.29 -11.17 -15.78
N VAL A 6 -26.41 -11.33 -17.10
CA VAL A 6 -25.30 -11.10 -18.05
C VAL A 6 -24.80 -9.65 -17.98
N LEU A 7 -25.71 -8.68 -17.94
CA LEU A 7 -25.35 -7.26 -17.80
C LEU A 7 -24.59 -6.98 -16.49
N LEU A 8 -25.04 -7.53 -15.36
CA LEU A 8 -24.38 -7.36 -14.06
C LEU A 8 -22.98 -7.98 -14.06
N ILE A 9 -22.82 -9.18 -14.62
CA ILE A 9 -21.51 -9.83 -14.75
C ILE A 9 -20.59 -8.97 -15.61
N PHE A 10 -21.08 -8.45 -16.73
CA PHE A 10 -20.30 -7.57 -17.61
C PHE A 10 -19.85 -6.29 -16.90
N LEU A 11 -20.72 -5.65 -16.11
CA LEU A 11 -20.37 -4.48 -15.32
C LEU A 11 -19.32 -4.79 -14.25
N VAL A 12 -19.43 -5.93 -13.56
CA VAL A 12 -18.42 -6.39 -12.59
C VAL A 12 -17.08 -6.63 -13.26
N ILE A 13 -17.05 -7.24 -14.45
CA ILE A 13 -15.81 -7.46 -15.21
C ILE A 13 -15.16 -6.10 -15.57
N ILE A 14 -15.94 -5.14 -16.08
CA ILE A 14 -15.42 -3.80 -16.39
C ILE A 14 -14.84 -3.15 -15.13
N TYR A 15 -15.57 -3.20 -14.01
CA TYR A 15 -15.10 -2.66 -12.74
C TYR A 15 -13.74 -3.27 -12.34
N LEU A 16 -13.60 -4.59 -12.38
CA LEU A 16 -12.37 -5.29 -12.03
C LEU A 16 -11.20 -4.94 -12.98
N LEU A 17 -11.47 -4.75 -14.27
CA LEU A 17 -10.46 -4.32 -15.25
C LEU A 17 -9.95 -2.90 -14.94
N VAL A 18 -10.86 -1.97 -14.62
CA VAL A 18 -10.51 -0.59 -14.24
C VAL A 18 -9.72 -0.57 -12.93
N GLU A 19 -10.16 -1.31 -11.92
CA GLU A 19 -9.46 -1.44 -10.63
C GLU A 19 -8.03 -1.98 -10.83
N ASN A 20 -7.88 -3.06 -11.60
CA ASN A 20 -6.58 -3.65 -11.90
C ASN A 20 -5.64 -2.66 -12.61
N LYS A 21 -6.15 -1.91 -13.59
CA LYS A 21 -5.36 -0.87 -14.28
C LYS A 21 -4.90 0.23 -13.32
N ARG A 22 -5.77 0.71 -12.43
CA ARG A 22 -5.42 1.72 -11.42
C ARG A 22 -4.37 1.20 -10.45
N ASN A 23 -4.52 -0.01 -9.94
CA ASN A 23 -3.56 -0.62 -9.02
C ASN A 23 -2.19 -0.82 -9.67
N LYS A 24 -2.14 -1.27 -10.92
CA LYS A 24 -0.90 -1.33 -11.71
C LYS A 24 -0.25 0.04 -11.86
N ASN A 25 -1.03 1.08 -12.12
CA ASN A 25 -0.51 2.44 -12.27
C ASN A 25 0.05 2.99 -10.95
N HIS A 26 -0.62 2.77 -9.81
CA HIS A 26 -0.06 3.15 -8.50
C HIS A 26 1.24 2.39 -8.22
N ARG A 27 1.27 1.09 -8.49
CA ARG A 27 2.49 0.28 -8.29
C ARG A 27 3.65 0.76 -9.15
N LYS A 28 3.41 1.18 -10.39
CA LYS A 28 4.44 1.70 -11.31
C LYS A 28 5.09 3.01 -10.83
N LYS A 29 4.47 3.75 -9.91
CA LYS A 29 5.08 4.95 -9.31
C LYS A 29 6.22 4.62 -8.34
N LEU A 30 6.28 3.39 -7.85
CA LEU A 30 7.33 2.93 -6.94
C LEU A 30 8.56 2.50 -7.75
N ASN A 31 9.52 3.41 -7.92
CA ASN A 31 10.76 3.13 -8.66
C ASN A 31 11.61 2.05 -7.99
N HIS A 32 11.70 2.10 -6.67
CA HIS A 32 12.45 1.13 -5.86
C HIS A 32 11.60 0.66 -4.68
N VAL A 33 11.64 -0.65 -4.41
CA VAL A 33 10.89 -1.26 -3.31
C VAL A 33 11.87 -2.01 -2.42
N ILE A 34 11.99 -1.57 -1.18
CA ILE A 34 12.84 -2.19 -0.16
C ILE A 34 11.96 -3.05 0.74
N HIS A 35 12.23 -4.35 0.81
CA HIS A 35 11.54 -5.26 1.73
C HIS A 35 12.44 -5.58 2.92
N VAL A 36 12.06 -5.07 4.10
CA VAL A 36 12.77 -5.33 5.35
C VAL A 36 12.16 -6.55 6.04
N ASN A 37 12.92 -7.65 6.10
CA ASN A 37 12.50 -8.90 6.74
C ASN A 37 13.40 -9.24 7.96
N GLY A 38 12.98 -10.19 8.79
CA GLY A 38 13.73 -10.66 9.96
C GLY A 38 12.83 -10.95 11.17
N ILE A 39 13.41 -11.44 12.28
CA ILE A 39 12.66 -11.78 13.50
C ILE A 39 12.39 -10.52 14.33
N ARG A 40 13.42 -9.72 14.61
CA ARG A 40 13.36 -8.51 15.44
C ARG A 40 13.84 -7.28 14.67
N GLY A 41 13.50 -6.09 15.15
CA GLY A 41 14.04 -4.82 14.62
C GLY A 41 13.51 -4.32 13.28
N LYS A 42 12.64 -5.07 12.57
CA LYS A 42 12.11 -4.69 11.24
C LYS A 42 11.55 -3.27 11.18
N SER A 43 10.70 -2.89 12.13
CA SER A 43 10.07 -1.55 12.14
C SER A 43 11.10 -0.44 12.41
N THR A 44 12.08 -0.70 13.27
CA THR A 44 13.17 0.25 13.56
C THR A 44 14.07 0.44 12.34
N VAL A 45 14.50 -0.66 11.72
CA VAL A 45 15.31 -0.64 10.49
C VAL A 45 14.55 0.05 9.36
N THR A 46 13.26 -0.21 9.20
CA THR A 46 12.42 0.46 8.19
C THR A 46 12.40 1.97 8.39
N ARG A 47 12.26 2.45 9.63
CA ARG A 47 12.32 3.88 9.96
C ARG A 47 13.69 4.49 9.70
N LEU A 48 14.76 3.78 10.04
CA LEU A 48 16.13 4.25 9.77
C LEU A 48 16.37 4.39 8.26
N ILE A 49 15.98 3.40 7.46
CA ILE A 49 16.07 3.46 5.99
C ILE A 49 15.23 4.61 5.45
N HIS A 50 13.98 4.76 5.91
CA HIS A 50 13.11 5.85 5.51
C HIS A 50 13.75 7.20 5.78
N SER A 51 14.17 7.47 7.02
CA SER A 51 14.78 8.74 7.41
C SER A 51 16.09 9.02 6.66
N GLY A 52 16.93 8.00 6.47
CA GLY A 52 18.17 8.13 5.72
C GLY A 52 17.93 8.55 4.27
N ILE A 53 16.98 7.94 3.57
CA ILE A 53 16.67 8.27 2.18
C ILE A 53 15.91 9.60 2.08
N HIS A 54 14.94 9.85 2.97
CA HIS A 54 14.16 11.08 3.01
C HIS A 54 15.04 12.31 3.27
N ASN A 55 15.99 12.22 4.21
CA ASN A 55 16.91 13.32 4.51
C ASN A 55 17.89 13.64 3.37
N ASN A 56 18.05 12.74 2.40
CA ASN A 56 18.78 12.99 1.15
C ASN A 56 17.90 13.62 0.05
N GLY A 57 16.71 14.10 0.39
CA GLY A 57 15.83 14.86 -0.53
C GLY A 57 14.92 14.00 -1.41
N PHE A 58 14.88 12.68 -1.20
CA PHE A 58 14.03 11.79 -1.98
C PHE A 58 12.62 11.66 -1.38
N LYS A 59 11.62 11.47 -2.26
CA LYS A 59 10.27 11.09 -1.83
C LYS A 59 10.26 9.61 -1.46
N VAL A 60 10.04 9.33 -0.19
CA VAL A 60 10.00 7.97 0.35
C VAL A 60 8.67 7.76 1.02
N PHE A 61 8.11 6.58 0.83
CA PHE A 61 6.92 6.12 1.54
C PHE A 61 7.27 4.80 2.22
N ALA A 62 6.95 4.66 3.49
CA ALA A 62 7.20 3.44 4.25
C ALA A 62 5.94 2.95 4.95
N LYS A 63 5.93 1.66 5.29
CA LYS A 63 4.93 1.04 6.15
C LYS A 63 5.64 0.17 7.18
N THR A 64 5.10 0.10 8.39
CA THR A 64 5.54 -0.82 9.43
C THR A 64 4.35 -1.63 9.93
N THR A 65 4.58 -2.88 10.31
CA THR A 65 3.53 -3.82 10.75
C THR A 65 3.80 -4.35 12.16
N GLY A 66 4.49 -3.56 12.99
CA GLY A 66 4.82 -3.94 14.36
C GLY A 66 3.58 -3.96 15.27
N THR A 67 3.78 -3.70 16.57
CA THR A 67 2.68 -3.60 17.55
C THR A 67 1.56 -2.66 17.08
N LEU A 68 1.94 -1.52 16.52
CA LEU A 68 1.04 -0.62 15.80
C LEU A 68 1.43 -0.58 14.33
N PRO A 69 0.51 -0.90 13.41
CA PRO A 69 0.75 -0.77 11.98
C PRO A 69 0.68 0.70 11.58
N MET A 70 1.72 1.22 10.95
CA MET A 70 1.85 2.65 10.61
C MET A 70 2.30 2.80 9.15
N THR A 71 1.86 3.85 8.49
CA THR A 71 2.50 4.39 7.28
C THR A 71 3.33 5.61 7.66
N ILE A 72 4.37 5.87 6.88
CA ILE A 72 5.18 7.09 6.95
C ILE A 72 5.14 7.69 5.56
N ASN A 73 4.51 8.86 5.44
CA ASN A 73 4.29 9.49 4.15
C ASN A 73 5.52 10.26 3.66
N THR A 74 5.45 10.77 2.43
CA THR A 74 6.52 11.54 1.78
C THR A 74 6.83 12.90 2.43
N LYS A 75 6.05 13.30 3.44
CA LYS A 75 6.28 14.49 4.29
C LYS A 75 6.79 14.12 5.69
N ASN A 76 7.26 12.88 5.86
CA ASN A 76 7.75 12.34 7.13
C ASN A 76 6.71 12.35 8.27
N LYS A 77 5.43 12.28 7.94
CA LYS A 77 4.34 12.15 8.93
C LYS A 77 3.95 10.69 9.07
N GLU A 78 3.91 10.20 10.31
CA GLU A 78 3.39 8.86 10.62
C GLU A 78 1.87 8.88 10.79
N GLU A 79 1.20 7.91 10.17
CA GLU A 79 -0.25 7.72 10.28
C GLU A 79 -0.58 6.26 10.59
N LEU A 80 -1.59 6.03 11.42
CA LEU A 80 -2.00 4.68 11.81
C LEU A 80 -2.73 4.00 10.65
N ILE A 81 -2.40 2.74 10.38
CA ILE A 81 -3.16 1.92 9.43
C ILE A 81 -4.46 1.46 10.13
N LEU A 82 -5.55 2.15 9.82
CA LEU A 82 -6.88 1.83 10.35
C LEU A 82 -7.37 0.50 9.78
N ARG A 83 -7.52 -0.50 10.65
CA ARG A 83 -8.04 -1.82 10.29
C ARG A 83 -9.40 -2.04 10.95
N LYS A 84 -10.38 -2.51 10.18
CA LYS A 84 -11.66 -2.99 10.72
C LYS A 84 -11.57 -4.37 11.37
N GLY A 85 -10.44 -5.06 11.24
CA GLY A 85 -10.22 -6.42 11.74
C GLY A 85 -8.75 -6.84 11.68
N ARG A 86 -8.51 -8.14 11.47
CA ARG A 86 -7.14 -8.67 11.33
C ARG A 86 -6.43 -8.07 10.10
N ALA A 87 -5.10 -8.07 10.14
CA ALA A 87 -4.28 -7.66 9.00
C ALA A 87 -4.70 -8.44 7.74
N ASN A 88 -4.89 -7.73 6.62
CA ASN A 88 -5.32 -8.33 5.37
C ASN A 88 -4.47 -7.80 4.21
N ILE A 89 -4.09 -8.66 3.29
CA ILE A 89 -3.30 -8.27 2.11
C ILE A 89 -3.98 -7.18 1.27
N LYS A 90 -5.32 -7.11 1.27
CA LYS A 90 -6.10 -6.07 0.57
C LYS A 90 -5.78 -4.65 1.05
N GLU A 91 -5.32 -4.48 2.29
CA GLU A 91 -4.91 -3.17 2.81
C GLU A 91 -3.75 -2.56 2.00
N GLN A 92 -2.93 -3.41 1.37
CA GLN A 92 -1.80 -2.98 0.56
C GLN A 92 -2.21 -2.15 -0.64
N MET A 93 -3.38 -2.42 -1.23
CA MET A 93 -3.88 -1.63 -2.36
C MET A 93 -4.20 -0.20 -1.95
N SER A 94 -4.76 -0.01 -0.74
CA SER A 94 -5.01 1.34 -0.19
C SER A 94 -3.71 2.05 0.14
N ILE A 95 -2.80 1.36 0.83
CA ILE A 95 -1.49 1.92 1.23
C ILE A 95 -0.68 2.35 -0.01
N ILE A 96 -0.63 1.53 -1.07
CA ILE A 96 0.10 1.87 -2.30
C ILE A 96 -0.57 3.01 -3.06
N LYS A 97 -1.88 3.20 -2.92
CA LYS A 97 -2.60 4.33 -3.53
C LYS A 97 -2.23 5.67 -2.86
N GLU A 98 -1.88 5.64 -1.58
CA GLU A 98 -1.45 6.82 -0.80
C GLU A 98 0.02 7.20 -1.04
N ALA A 99 0.83 6.28 -1.55
CA ALA A 99 2.24 6.46 -1.89
C ALA A 99 2.46 7.26 -3.19
#